data_AF-R6J281-F1
#
_entry.id   AF-R6J281-F1
#
_cell.length_a   1.000
_cell.length_b   1.000
_cell.length_c   1.000
_cell.angle_alpha   90.00
_cell.angle_beta   90.00
_cell.angle_gamma   90.00
#
_symmetry.space_group_name_H-M   'P 1'
#
loop_
_entity.id
_entity.type
_entity.pdbx_description
1 polymer ?
#
loop_
_entity_poly.entity_id
_entity_poly.type
_entity_poly.pdbx_seq_one_letter_code
_entity_poly.pdbx_strand_id
1 'polypeptide(L)'
;MSQLKSGHERYVPNDGYIIHAESHTVNRGSTAYDVLKLACSAHGIRLTAKSTSYGVYVVGINNLDEKDCGSASGWMYKVNGTVPMTSCGKYKMDSGDNLVFYYVCTGADR
;
A
#
# COMPACT_ATOMS: atom_id res chain seq x y z
N MET A 1 -6.14 -11.89 -12.58
CA MET A 1 -7.50 -11.35 -12.37
C MET A 1 -8.54 -12.43 -12.02
N SER A 2 -8.38 -13.71 -12.41
CA SER A 2 -9.38 -14.77 -12.17
C SER A 2 -9.70 -15.07 -10.69
N GLN A 3 -8.87 -14.60 -9.75
CA GLN A 3 -9.06 -14.80 -8.32
C GLN A 3 -9.60 -13.57 -7.59
N LEU A 4 -9.78 -12.44 -8.28
CA LEU A 4 -10.32 -11.23 -7.65
C LEU A 4 -11.75 -11.49 -7.19
N LYS A 5 -12.03 -11.12 -5.94
CA LYS A 5 -13.33 -11.22 -5.33
C LYS A 5 -14.37 -10.46 -6.17
N SER A 6 -15.48 -11.13 -6.48
CA SER A 6 -16.52 -10.54 -7.34
C SER A 6 -17.07 -9.23 -6.76
N GLY A 7 -17.22 -8.23 -7.63
CA GLY A 7 -17.69 -6.88 -7.29
C GLY A 7 -16.59 -5.94 -6.82
N HIS A 8 -15.33 -6.40 -6.73
CA HIS A 8 -14.16 -5.58 -6.40
C HIS A 8 -13.41 -5.09 -7.65
N GLU A 9 -13.79 -5.52 -8.86
CA GLU A 9 -13.21 -5.10 -10.13
C GLU A 9 -13.27 -3.58 -10.31
N ARG A 10 -14.36 -2.95 -9.84
CA ARG A 10 -14.54 -1.48 -9.86
C ARG A 10 -13.52 -0.71 -9.03
N TYR A 11 -12.83 -1.37 -8.09
CA TYR A 11 -11.82 -0.75 -7.24
C TYR A 11 -10.41 -0.88 -7.80
N VAL A 12 -10.26 -1.63 -8.90
CA VAL A 12 -9.00 -1.82 -9.63
C VAL A 12 -9.09 -1.02 -10.93
N PRO A 13 -8.39 0.12 -11.03
CA PRO A 13 -8.35 0.91 -12.26
C PRO A 13 -7.79 0.10 -13.43
N ASN A 14 -8.25 0.41 -14.65
CA ASN A 14 -7.84 -0.32 -15.86
C ASN A 14 -6.34 -0.23 -16.16
N ASP A 15 -5.69 0.84 -15.73
CA ASP A 15 -4.25 1.06 -15.84
C ASP A 15 -3.44 0.50 -14.66
N GLY A 16 -4.12 -0.03 -13.64
CA GLY A 16 -3.51 -0.64 -12.46
C GLY A 16 -3.08 0.33 -11.35
N TYR A 17 -3.30 1.64 -11.50
CA TYR A 17 -2.87 2.65 -10.52
C TYR A 17 -4.05 3.25 -9.76
N ILE A 18 -4.16 2.92 -8.48
CA ILE A 18 -5.14 3.55 -7.56
C ILE A 18 -4.76 5.01 -7.26
N ILE A 19 -3.46 5.26 -7.07
CA ILE A 19 -2.88 6.61 -7.01
C ILE A 19 -1.68 6.58 -7.96
N HIS A 20 -1.62 7.56 -8.88
CA HIS A 20 -0.47 7.72 -9.76
C HIS A 20 0.75 8.24 -9.00
N ALA A 21 1.94 8.10 -9.58
CA ALA A 21 3.15 8.66 -9.00
C ALA A 21 3.00 10.18 -8.79
N GLU A 22 3.15 10.62 -7.55
CA GLU A 22 3.04 12.01 -7.14
C GLU A 22 4.07 12.31 -6.05
N SER A 23 4.37 13.59 -5.83
CA SER A 23 5.32 14.04 -4.81
C SER A 23 4.59 14.74 -3.68
N HIS A 24 4.92 14.36 -2.44
CA HIS A 24 4.37 14.96 -1.23
C HIS A 24 5.48 15.51 -0.34
N THR A 25 5.26 16.69 0.22
CA THR A 25 6.11 17.21 1.30
C THR A 25 5.56 16.71 2.63
N VAL A 26 6.41 16.02 3.39
CA VAL A 26 6.07 15.50 4.71
C VAL A 26 7.04 16.01 5.77
N ASN A 27 6.63 15.95 7.02
CA ASN A 27 7.49 16.35 8.13
C ASN A 27 8.69 15.41 8.26
N ARG A 28 9.80 15.96 8.74
CA ARG A 28 10.99 15.14 9.02
C ARG A 28 10.64 14.04 10.02
N GLY A 29 11.03 12.81 9.70
CA GLY A 29 10.73 11.63 10.52
C GLY A 29 9.34 11.03 10.30
N SER A 30 8.58 11.50 9.31
CA SER A 30 7.40 10.80 8.80
C SER A 30 7.77 9.40 8.33
N THR A 31 6.85 8.46 8.57
CA THR A 31 7.01 7.07 8.18
C THR A 31 6.43 6.80 6.80
N ALA A 32 6.77 5.66 6.19
CA ALA A 32 6.13 5.23 4.94
C ALA A 32 4.60 5.13 5.09
N TYR A 33 4.11 4.71 6.26
CA TYR A 33 2.68 4.71 6.56
C TYR A 33 2.08 6.11 6.62
N ASP A 34 2.78 7.10 7.18
CA ASP A 34 2.29 8.49 7.23
C ASP A 34 2.16 9.07 5.82
N VAL A 35 3.12 8.79 4.94
CA VAL A 35 3.07 9.20 3.52
C VAL A 35 1.88 8.53 2.82
N LEU A 36 1.68 7.22 3.00
CA LEU A 36 0.53 6.52 2.43
C LEU A 36 -0.80 7.11 2.92
N LYS A 37 -0.90 7.36 4.23
CA LYS A 37 -2.11 7.94 4.84
C LYS A 37 -2.40 9.32 4.27
N LEU A 38 -1.37 10.15 4.06
CA LEU A 38 -1.51 11.46 3.43
C LEU A 38 -2.02 11.35 1.99
N ALA A 39 -1.40 10.50 1.17
CA ALA A 39 -1.79 10.30 -0.23
C ALA A 39 -3.25 9.79 -0.32
N CYS A 40 -3.60 8.75 0.44
CA CYS A 40 -4.98 8.26 0.47
C CYS A 40 -5.98 9.34 0.89
N SER A 41 -5.65 10.16 1.89
CA SER A 41 -6.52 11.25 2.34
C SER A 41 -6.68 12.34 1.29
N ALA A 42 -5.64 12.66 0.51
CA ALA A 42 -5.69 13.67 -0.53
C ALA A 42 -6.61 13.26 -1.70
N HIS A 43 -6.68 11.96 -1.99
CA HIS A 43 -7.50 11.39 -3.07
C HIS A 43 -8.86 10.86 -2.60
N GLY A 44 -9.21 10.99 -1.32
CA GLY A 44 -10.47 10.45 -0.77
C GLY A 44 -10.54 8.93 -0.77
N ILE A 45 -9.38 8.26 -0.77
CA ILE A 45 -9.26 6.81 -0.83
C ILE A 45 -9.34 6.19 0.56
N ARG A 46 -10.15 5.13 0.69
CA ARG A 46 -10.26 4.38 1.95
C ARG A 46 -8.96 3.62 2.23
N LEU A 47 -8.30 3.93 3.34
CA LEU A 47 -7.16 3.20 3.87
C LEU A 47 -7.58 2.45 5.13
N THR A 48 -7.36 1.13 5.15
CA THR A 48 -7.61 0.27 6.31
C THR A 48 -6.30 -0.34 6.77
N ALA A 49 -5.89 -0.08 8.02
CA ALA A 49 -4.67 -0.61 8.60
C ALA A 49 -4.88 -1.02 10.06
N LYS A 50 -4.04 -1.93 10.55
CA LYS A 50 -4.06 -2.44 11.93
C LYS A 50 -2.71 -2.23 12.58
N SER A 51 -2.73 -1.78 13.84
CA SER A 51 -1.53 -1.78 14.68
C SER A 51 -1.34 -3.17 15.30
N THR A 52 -0.17 -3.76 15.09
CA THR A 52 0.21 -5.07 15.62
C THR A 52 1.51 -4.94 16.43
N SER A 53 1.90 -5.98 17.16
CA SER A 53 3.20 -6.04 17.84
C SER A 53 4.40 -5.90 16.87
N TYR A 54 4.22 -6.31 15.61
CA TYR A 54 5.25 -6.23 14.57
C TYR A 54 5.29 -4.84 13.90
N GLY A 55 4.23 -4.04 14.03
CA GLY A 55 4.09 -2.69 13.48
C GLY A 55 2.74 -2.49 12.80
N VAL A 56 2.66 -1.49 11.92
CA VAL A 56 1.47 -1.23 11.11
C VAL A 56 1.38 -2.26 9.98
N TYR A 57 0.21 -2.89 9.87
CA TYR A 57 -0.16 -3.81 8.81
C TYR A 57 -1.28 -3.18 7.97
N VAL A 58 -1.01 -2.94 6.69
CA VAL A 58 -2.01 -2.39 5.74
C VAL A 58 -2.92 -3.52 5.29
N VAL A 59 -4.18 -3.46 5.72
CA VAL A 59 -5.20 -4.46 5.40
C VAL A 59 -5.79 -4.18 4.02
N GLY A 60 -6.01 -2.92 3.66
CA GLY A 60 -6.65 -2.59 2.40
C GLY A 60 -6.48 -1.13 1.99
N ILE A 61 -6.46 -0.89 0.68
CA ILE A 61 -6.39 0.43 0.06
C ILE A 61 -7.46 0.45 -1.03
N ASN A 62 -8.28 1.51 -1.07
CA ASN A 62 -9.36 1.69 -2.04
C ASN A 62 -10.37 0.54 -2.06
N ASN A 63 -10.73 0.00 -0.90
CA ASN A 63 -11.61 -1.17 -0.76
C ASN A 63 -11.08 -2.47 -1.41
N LEU A 64 -9.84 -2.48 -1.88
CA LEU A 64 -9.11 -3.70 -2.22
C LEU A 64 -8.39 -4.17 -0.95
N ASP A 65 -8.94 -5.19 -0.31
CA ASP A 65 -8.48 -5.71 0.96
C ASP A 65 -7.54 -6.91 0.74
N GLU A 66 -6.78 -7.27 1.78
CA GLU A 66 -6.00 -8.50 1.80
C GLU A 66 -6.89 -9.69 1.45
N LYS A 67 -6.32 -10.65 0.74
CA LYS A 67 -7.00 -11.89 0.33
C LYS A 67 -8.09 -11.74 -0.73
N ASP A 68 -8.34 -10.54 -1.24
CA ASP A 68 -9.28 -10.34 -2.35
C ASP A 68 -8.85 -11.05 -3.64
N CYS A 69 -7.57 -11.36 -3.85
CA CYS A 69 -7.08 -12.23 -4.93
C CYS A 69 -6.62 -13.61 -4.45
N GLY A 70 -7.18 -14.13 -3.35
CA GLY A 70 -6.80 -15.42 -2.75
C GLY A 70 -5.92 -15.30 -1.52
N SER A 71 -5.73 -16.37 -0.75
CA SER A 71 -5.17 -16.32 0.63
C SER A 71 -3.76 -15.74 0.75
N ALA A 72 -2.97 -15.74 -0.33
CA ALA A 72 -1.62 -15.19 -0.38
C ALA A 72 -1.58 -13.71 -0.83
N SER A 73 -2.70 -13.15 -1.26
CA SER A 73 -2.78 -11.78 -1.78
C SER A 73 -2.85 -10.72 -0.69
N GLY A 74 -2.33 -9.54 -0.97
CA GLY A 74 -2.33 -8.43 -0.04
C GLY A 74 -1.45 -7.25 -0.46
N TRP A 75 -1.34 -6.28 0.43
CA TRP A 75 -0.58 -5.06 0.20
C TRP A 75 0.86 -5.20 0.67
N MET A 76 1.79 -4.85 -0.21
CA MET A 76 3.21 -4.75 0.06
C MET A 76 3.71 -3.35 -0.24
N TYR A 77 4.90 -3.03 0.25
CA TYR A 77 5.53 -1.75 -0.05
C TYR A 77 7.02 -1.92 -0.35
N LYS A 78 7.54 -1.02 -1.17
CA LYS A 78 8.97 -0.90 -1.46
C LYS A 78 9.39 0.55 -1.41
N VAL A 79 10.64 0.78 -1.01
CA VAL A 79 11.28 2.09 -1.02
C VAL A 79 12.51 2.01 -1.91
N ASN A 80 12.61 2.91 -2.89
CA ASN A 80 13.68 2.93 -3.89
C ASN A 80 13.89 1.56 -4.58
N GLY A 81 12.78 0.87 -4.87
CA GLY A 81 12.79 -0.45 -5.51
C GLY A 81 13.05 -1.65 -4.58
N THR A 82 13.38 -1.42 -3.31
CA THR A 82 13.68 -2.50 -2.34
C THR A 82 12.50 -2.71 -1.39
N VAL A 83 12.12 -3.96 -1.14
CA VAL A 83 11.10 -4.32 -0.13
C VAL A 83 11.76 -4.34 1.26
N PRO A 84 11.46 -3.39 2.16
CA PRO A 84 12.11 -3.36 3.46
C PRO A 84 11.57 -4.47 4.37
N MET A 85 12.45 -5.08 5.17
CA MET A 85 12.07 -6.07 6.19
C MET A 85 11.46 -5.46 7.46
N THR A 86 11.15 -4.16 7.44
CA THR A 86 10.52 -3.45 8.55
C THR A 86 9.07 -3.10 8.21
N SER A 87 8.25 -2.79 9.21
CA SER A 87 6.89 -2.30 8.97
C SER A 87 6.92 -0.90 8.35
N CYS A 88 5.97 -0.59 7.46
CA CYS A 88 5.80 0.76 6.91
C CYS A 88 5.55 1.83 8.00
N GLY A 89 5.03 1.44 9.17
CA GLY A 89 4.89 2.34 10.32
C GLY A 89 6.17 2.57 11.13
N LYS A 90 7.28 1.92 10.75
CA LYS A 90 8.61 2.04 11.37
C LYS A 90 9.65 2.59 10.41
N TYR A 91 9.51 2.34 9.11
CA TYR A 91 10.40 2.89 8.08
C TYR A 91 10.28 4.41 8.04
N LYS A 92 11.38 5.13 8.29
CA LYS A 92 11.44 6.60 8.23
C LYS A 92 11.81 7.01 6.82
N MET A 93 11.03 7.91 6.25
CA MET A 93 11.22 8.39 4.88
C MET A 93 12.28 9.48 4.84
N ASP A 94 13.20 9.35 3.90
CA ASP A 94 14.19 10.39 3.58
C ASP A 94 13.76 11.21 2.36
N SER A 95 14.32 12.41 2.23
CA SER A 95 14.02 13.29 1.10
C SER A 95 14.48 12.64 -0.20
N GLY A 96 13.58 12.54 -1.18
CA GLY A 96 13.85 11.91 -2.47
C GLY A 96 13.56 10.41 -2.52
N ASP A 97 13.15 9.79 -1.40
CA ASP A 97 12.71 8.40 -1.41
C ASP A 97 11.48 8.20 -2.28
N ASN A 98 11.52 7.14 -3.11
CA ASN A 98 10.39 6.68 -3.88
C ASN A 98 9.68 5.53 -3.15
N LEU A 99 8.47 5.82 -2.66
CA LEU A 99 7.63 4.85 -1.97
C LEU A 99 6.55 4.30 -2.91
N VAL A 100 6.47 2.99 -3.02
CA VAL A 100 5.43 2.31 -3.80
C VAL A 100 4.73 1.30 -2.91
N PHE A 101 3.41 1.45 -2.75
CA PHE A 101 2.53 0.38 -2.28
C PHE A 101 1.93 -0.34 -3.48
N TYR A 102 1.99 -1.67 -3.47
CA TYR A 102 1.51 -2.49 -4.57
C TYR A 102 0.77 -3.72 -4.02
N TYR A 103 -0.19 -4.20 -4.82
CA TYR A 103 -1.00 -5.36 -4.46
C TYR A 103 -0.45 -6.61 -5.13
N VAL A 104 -0.13 -7.62 -4.32
CA VAL A 104 0.32 -8.92 -4.80
C VAL A 104 -0.85 -9.89 -4.85
N CYS A 105 -0.95 -10.71 -5.90
CA CYS A 105 -2.01 -11.73 -6.00
C CYS A 105 -1.52 -13.09 -5.51
N THR A 106 -0.24 -13.38 -5.71
CA THR A 106 0.38 -14.67 -5.36
C THR A 106 1.60 -14.47 -4.46
N GLY A 107 2.06 -15.56 -3.84
CA GLY A 107 3.31 -15.53 -3.07
C GLY A 107 4.56 -15.30 -3.93
N ALA A 108 4.48 -15.54 -5.25
CA ALA A 108 5.57 -15.32 -6.20
C ALA A 108 5.73 -13.84 -6.59
N ASP A 109 4.71 -13.02 -6.36
CA ASP A 109 4.71 -11.58 -6.67
C ASP A 109 5.31 -10.72 -5.55
N ARG A 110 5.74 -11.36 -4.43
CA ARG A 110 6.21 -10.71 -3.20
C ARG A 110 7.67 -10.30 -3.25
#